data_AF-A0A2E4EAD5-F1
#
_entry.id   AF-A0A2E4EAD5-F1
#
_cell.length_a   1.000
_cell.length_b   1.000
_cell.length_c   1.000
_cell.angle_alpha   90.00
_cell.angle_beta   90.00
_cell.angle_gamma   90.00
#
_symmetry.space_group_name_H-M   'P 1'
#
loop_
_entity.id
_entity.type
_entity.pdbx_description
1 polymer ?
#
loop_
_entity_poly.entity_id
_entity_poly.type
_entity_poly.pdbx_seq_one_letter_code
_entity_poly.pdbx_strand_id
1 'polypeptide(L)'
;MKMLLLGAAIGVGFSATAHADLIEADYLTEGDNLAVYDTLTQMTWLDLNVTTAMSVNEFVEAQGGGAFVGWRMPTFDEVESLFLTYAVLPSVTEIELGKYHSYSAGVADAGGTDLMAARFGTTVTNESPYGLVDIGGVYSVFGPSGQWGFHYGSGTYSADQNASNAGIFLVYDESSVVSNVNVASLGMAWLGLVLMGFRRRKET
;
A
#
# COMPACT_ATOMS: atom_id res chain seq x y z
N MET A 1 -42.85 -33.38 -34.00
CA MET A 1 -42.26 -33.46 -32.65
C MET A 1 -41.19 -32.40 -32.53
N LYS A 2 -41.32 -31.47 -31.57
CA LYS A 2 -40.32 -30.44 -31.25
C LYS A 2 -39.37 -31.04 -30.23
N MET A 3 -38.09 -31.17 -30.56
CA MET A 3 -37.04 -31.43 -29.56
C MET A 3 -36.38 -30.10 -29.22
N LEU A 4 -36.69 -29.57 -28.03
CA LEU A 4 -35.91 -28.51 -27.40
C LEU A 4 -34.58 -29.12 -26.93
N LEU A 5 -33.46 -28.67 -27.48
CA LEU A 5 -32.16 -28.83 -26.86
C LEU A 5 -31.88 -27.56 -26.05
N LEU A 6 -32.00 -27.67 -24.72
CA LEU A 6 -31.44 -26.69 -23.79
C LEU A 6 -29.92 -26.79 -23.87
N GLY A 7 -29.27 -25.80 -24.48
CA GLY A 7 -27.83 -25.59 -24.34
C GLY A 7 -27.57 -24.89 -23.01
N ALA A 8 -27.18 -25.64 -21.98
CA ALA A 8 -26.65 -25.06 -20.76
C ALA A 8 -25.26 -24.49 -21.05
N ALA A 9 -25.15 -23.17 -21.19
CA ALA A 9 -23.87 -22.49 -21.21
C ALA A 9 -23.28 -22.57 -19.79
N ILE A 10 -22.30 -23.45 -19.59
CA ILE A 10 -21.47 -23.48 -18.39
C ILE A 10 -20.55 -22.26 -18.47
N GLY A 11 -20.97 -21.16 -17.85
CA GLY A 11 -20.11 -20.02 -17.59
C GLY A 11 -19.09 -20.42 -16.52
N VAL A 12 -17.91 -20.88 -16.94
CA VAL A 12 -16.76 -21.02 -16.05
C VAL A 12 -16.31 -19.59 -15.71
N GLY A 13 -16.80 -19.08 -14.59
CA GLY A 13 -16.29 -17.84 -14.01
C GLY A 13 -14.85 -18.06 -13.60
N PHE A 14 -13.92 -17.42 -14.29
CA PHE A 14 -12.55 -17.30 -13.80
C PHE A 14 -12.59 -16.40 -12.58
N SER A 15 -12.56 -16.99 -11.38
CA SER A 15 -12.25 -16.25 -10.16
C SER A 15 -10.77 -15.87 -10.25
N ALA A 16 -10.49 -14.66 -10.75
CA ALA A 16 -9.17 -14.07 -10.58
C ALA A 16 -8.93 -13.91 -9.09
N THR A 17 -7.90 -14.55 -8.56
CA THR A 17 -7.40 -14.26 -7.22
C THR A 17 -6.80 -12.87 -7.28
N ALA A 18 -7.44 -11.89 -6.63
CA ALA A 18 -6.83 -10.58 -6.45
C ALA A 18 -5.57 -10.78 -5.60
N HIS A 19 -4.41 -10.54 -6.19
CA HIS A 19 -3.16 -10.47 -5.46
C HIS A 19 -3.03 -9.05 -4.90
N ALA A 20 -2.89 -8.95 -3.59
CA ALA A 20 -2.53 -7.69 -2.93
C ALA A 20 -1.16 -7.25 -3.45
N ASP A 21 -1.06 -6.00 -3.88
CA ASP A 21 0.14 -5.37 -4.42
C ASP A 21 0.21 -3.89 -4.05
N LEU A 22 1.43 -3.38 -3.94
CA LEU A 22 1.77 -1.98 -3.71
C LEU A 22 2.38 -1.39 -4.98
N ILE A 23 1.66 -0.44 -5.59
CA ILE A 23 2.00 0.15 -6.87
C ILE A 23 2.40 1.62 -6.66
N GLU A 24 3.48 2.07 -7.29
CA GLU A 24 3.83 3.49 -7.31
C GLU A 24 2.68 4.35 -7.84
N ALA A 25 2.47 5.48 -7.19
CA ALA A 25 1.47 6.47 -7.55
C ALA A 25 2.07 7.88 -7.46
N ASP A 26 1.52 8.79 -8.26
CA ASP A 26 1.94 10.18 -8.27
C ASP A 26 1.17 10.99 -7.23
N TYR A 27 1.74 12.06 -6.68
CA TYR A 27 1.06 12.97 -5.75
C TYR A 27 0.91 14.40 -6.31
N LEU A 28 2.02 15.10 -6.58
CA LEU A 28 2.01 16.51 -7.00
C LEU A 28 2.09 16.66 -8.52
N THR A 29 2.90 15.81 -9.15
CA THR A 29 3.18 15.86 -10.58
C THR A 29 3.28 14.46 -11.16
N GLU A 30 2.87 14.30 -12.42
CA GLU A 30 3.00 13.03 -13.13
C GLU A 30 4.45 12.52 -13.13
N GLY A 31 4.63 11.26 -12.72
CA GLY A 31 5.91 10.58 -12.61
C GLY A 31 6.74 10.91 -11.36
N ASP A 32 6.18 11.60 -10.36
CA ASP A 32 6.92 11.90 -9.12
C ASP A 32 7.05 10.70 -8.18
N ASN A 33 6.17 9.70 -8.31
CA ASN A 33 6.13 8.51 -7.46
C ASN A 33 6.22 8.86 -5.95
N LEU A 34 5.55 9.94 -5.53
CA LEU A 34 5.54 10.38 -4.13
C LEU A 34 4.36 9.80 -3.33
N ALA A 35 3.73 8.75 -3.86
CA ALA A 35 2.65 8.03 -3.22
C ALA A 35 2.66 6.54 -3.63
N VAL A 36 1.91 5.72 -2.90
CA VAL A 36 1.81 4.27 -3.10
C VAL A 36 0.35 3.86 -3.05
N TYR A 37 -0.15 3.25 -4.12
CA TYR A 37 -1.49 2.68 -4.17
C TYR A 37 -1.49 1.24 -3.67
N ASP A 38 -2.27 0.98 -2.61
CA ASP A 38 -2.55 -0.36 -2.10
C ASP A 38 -3.78 -0.94 -2.80
N THR A 39 -3.56 -1.94 -3.65
CA THR A 39 -4.62 -2.58 -4.43
C THR A 39 -5.60 -3.41 -3.59
N LEU A 40 -5.23 -3.79 -2.37
CA LEU A 40 -6.09 -4.56 -1.47
C LEU A 40 -7.11 -3.67 -0.78
N THR A 41 -6.65 -2.58 -0.19
CA THR A 41 -7.49 -1.63 0.56
C THR A 41 -8.08 -0.53 -0.33
N GLN A 42 -7.54 -0.37 -1.54
CA GLN A 42 -7.83 0.73 -2.48
C GLN A 42 -7.48 2.11 -1.93
N MET A 43 -6.63 2.16 -0.91
CA MET A 43 -6.11 3.38 -0.32
C MET A 43 -4.81 3.80 -0.99
N THR A 44 -4.61 5.10 -1.13
CA THR A 44 -3.30 5.64 -1.51
C THR A 44 -2.58 6.17 -0.29
N TRP A 45 -1.34 5.75 -0.12
CA TRP A 45 -0.49 6.17 0.97
C TRP A 45 0.55 7.17 0.49
N LEU A 46 0.87 8.16 1.30
CA LEU A 46 1.90 9.15 0.97
C LEU A 46 3.30 8.61 1.30
N ASP A 47 4.27 8.87 0.43
CA ASP A 47 5.67 8.55 0.70
C ASP A 47 6.16 9.34 1.93
N LEU A 48 6.87 8.67 2.84
CA LEU A 48 7.35 9.26 4.09
C LEU A 48 8.39 10.36 3.88
N ASN A 49 9.09 10.38 2.74
CA ASN A 49 9.99 11.48 2.35
C ASN A 49 9.25 12.82 2.25
N VAL A 50 7.93 12.80 1.97
CA VAL A 50 7.10 14.01 1.87
C VAL A 50 6.80 14.60 3.25
N THR A 51 6.68 13.76 4.29
CA THR A 51 6.30 14.15 5.65
C THR A 51 7.44 14.03 6.66
N THR A 52 8.64 13.66 6.22
CA THR A 52 9.81 13.49 7.08
C THR A 52 10.11 14.78 7.85
N ALA A 53 10.38 14.64 9.16
CA ALA A 53 10.69 15.74 10.07
C ALA A 53 9.58 16.79 10.27
N MET A 54 8.35 16.46 9.86
CA MET A 54 7.14 17.23 10.14
C MET A 54 6.58 16.88 11.54
N SER A 55 5.93 17.85 12.17
CA SER A 55 5.09 17.66 13.35
C SER A 55 3.63 17.40 12.95
N VAL A 56 2.84 16.78 13.83
CA VAL A 56 1.44 16.50 13.52
C VAL A 56 0.63 17.79 13.35
N ASN A 57 0.92 18.83 14.12
CA ASN A 57 0.24 20.13 13.96
C ASN A 57 0.58 20.80 12.62
N GLU A 58 1.81 20.71 12.13
CA GLU A 58 2.15 21.19 10.78
C GLU A 58 1.35 20.44 9.70
N PHE A 59 1.17 19.12 9.84
CA PHE A 59 0.26 18.36 8.97
C PHE A 59 -1.18 18.86 9.07
N VAL A 60 -1.74 19.01 10.28
CA VAL A 60 -3.12 19.44 10.51
C VAL A 60 -3.38 20.83 9.91
N GLU A 61 -2.42 21.76 10.06
CA GLU A 61 -2.49 23.08 9.44
C GLU A 61 -2.49 22.99 7.90
N ALA A 62 -1.61 22.17 7.33
CA ALA A 62 -1.53 21.96 5.89
C ALA A 62 -2.70 21.14 5.30
N GLN A 63 -3.40 20.36 6.13
CA GLN A 63 -4.62 19.63 5.76
C GLN A 63 -5.81 20.59 5.59
N GLY A 64 -5.88 21.66 6.39
CA GLY A 64 -6.98 22.64 6.43
C GLY A 64 -7.10 23.58 5.22
N GLY A 65 -6.52 23.24 4.07
CA GLY A 65 -6.54 24.05 2.85
C GLY A 65 -5.18 24.19 2.14
N GLY A 66 -4.16 23.46 2.59
CA GLY A 66 -2.81 23.46 2.03
C GLY A 66 -2.50 22.21 1.21
N ALA A 67 -1.27 21.72 1.31
CA ALA A 67 -0.78 20.60 0.52
C ALA A 67 -1.56 19.30 0.79
N PHE A 68 -1.96 19.04 2.04
CA PHE A 68 -2.52 17.75 2.44
C PHE A 68 -4.05 17.70 2.47
N VAL A 69 -4.73 18.51 1.65
CA VAL A 69 -6.20 18.48 1.57
C VAL A 69 -6.68 17.08 1.15
N GLY A 70 -7.55 16.49 1.98
CA GLY A 70 -8.13 15.16 1.77
C GLY A 70 -7.26 13.99 2.24
N TRP A 71 -5.99 14.21 2.58
CA TRP A 71 -5.18 13.23 3.28
C TRP A 71 -5.57 13.19 4.75
N ARG A 72 -5.52 12.01 5.37
CA ARG A 72 -5.72 11.82 6.81
C ARG A 72 -4.60 10.98 7.40
N MET A 73 -4.41 11.05 8.72
CA MET A 73 -3.63 10.02 9.40
C MET A 73 -4.41 8.69 9.35
N PRO A 74 -3.75 7.57 9.04
CA PRO A 74 -4.35 6.26 9.13
C PRO A 74 -4.60 5.87 10.59
N THR A 75 -5.52 4.94 10.80
CA THR A 75 -5.66 4.26 12.09
C THR A 75 -4.48 3.34 12.33
N PHE A 76 -4.25 2.97 13.60
CA PHE A 76 -3.23 1.98 13.93
C PHE A 76 -3.46 0.66 13.18
N ASP A 77 -4.70 0.17 13.16
CA ASP A 77 -5.07 -1.08 12.49
C ASP A 77 -4.79 -1.06 10.98
N GLU A 78 -4.95 0.10 10.33
CA GLU A 78 -4.62 0.28 8.91
C GLU A 78 -3.11 0.15 8.66
N VAL A 79 -2.28 0.80 9.48
CA VAL A 79 -0.82 0.69 9.37
C VAL A 79 -0.36 -0.73 9.70
N GLU A 80 -0.89 -1.32 10.77
CA GLU A 80 -0.57 -2.70 11.13
C GLU A 80 -0.94 -3.68 10.02
N SER A 81 -2.14 -3.53 9.44
CA SER A 81 -2.59 -4.39 8.33
C SER A 81 -1.72 -4.24 7.08
N LEU A 82 -1.28 -3.02 6.74
CA LEU A 82 -0.36 -2.76 5.63
C LEU A 82 0.94 -3.57 5.81
N PHE A 83 1.57 -3.46 6.98
CA PHE A 83 2.85 -4.11 7.24
C PHE A 83 2.72 -5.63 7.42
N LEU A 84 1.64 -6.12 8.03
CA LEU A 84 1.37 -7.56 8.12
C LEU A 84 1.09 -8.19 6.74
N THR A 85 0.45 -7.46 5.84
CA THR A 85 0.12 -7.94 4.49
C THR A 85 1.36 -8.03 3.60
N TYR A 86 2.20 -7.00 3.63
CA TYR A 86 3.24 -6.81 2.62
C TYR A 86 4.68 -7.00 3.13
N ALA A 87 4.91 -6.95 4.44
CA ALA A 87 6.24 -7.01 5.02
C ALA A 87 6.50 -8.22 5.95
N VAL A 88 5.56 -9.16 6.11
CA VAL A 88 5.71 -10.36 6.97
C VAL A 88 5.31 -11.68 6.28
N LEU A 89 6.05 -12.76 6.61
CA LEU A 89 5.71 -14.18 6.35
C LEU A 89 4.85 -14.78 7.50
N PRO A 90 4.01 -15.81 7.25
CA PRO A 90 2.75 -16.09 7.96
C PRO A 90 2.81 -16.59 9.41
N SER A 91 3.92 -16.45 10.13
CA SER A 91 4.02 -16.81 11.55
C SER A 91 4.38 -15.59 12.40
N VAL A 92 3.35 -14.79 12.70
CA VAL A 92 3.43 -13.76 13.73
C VAL A 92 3.20 -14.44 15.07
N THR A 93 4.18 -14.37 15.95
CA THR A 93 3.94 -14.57 17.39
C THR A 93 3.90 -13.18 17.97
N GLU A 94 2.73 -12.70 18.37
CA GLU A 94 2.63 -11.46 19.13
C GLU A 94 3.33 -11.70 20.47
N ILE A 95 4.41 -10.96 20.73
CA ILE A 95 5.02 -10.92 22.04
C ILE A 95 4.62 -9.58 22.65
N GLU A 96 3.63 -9.61 23.52
CA GLU A 96 3.26 -8.47 24.35
C GLU A 96 4.37 -8.27 25.41
N LEU A 97 5.30 -7.34 25.14
CA LEU A 97 6.33 -6.94 26.09
C LEU A 97 5.86 -5.75 26.94
N GLY A 98 4.60 -5.74 27.40
CA GLY A 98 4.01 -4.61 28.13
C GLY A 98 3.45 -3.54 27.19
N LYS A 99 3.86 -2.26 27.29
CA LYS A 99 3.45 -1.18 26.35
C LYS A 99 4.11 -1.31 24.96
N TYR A 100 4.47 -2.52 24.56
CA TYR A 100 5.26 -2.83 23.38
C TYR A 100 4.64 -4.06 22.74
N HIS A 101 3.90 -3.87 21.64
CA HIS A 101 3.64 -4.92 20.67
C HIS A 101 4.91 -5.03 19.83
N SER A 102 5.77 -5.97 20.20
CA SER A 102 6.84 -6.42 19.33
C SER A 102 6.28 -7.59 18.56
N TYR A 103 5.97 -7.37 17.28
CA TYR A 103 5.71 -8.47 16.37
C TYR A 103 7.04 -9.08 16.02
N SER A 104 7.50 -10.05 16.83
CA SER A 104 8.56 -10.94 16.39
C SER A 104 7.98 -11.86 15.32
N ALA A 105 7.84 -11.33 14.11
CA ALA A 105 8.04 -12.17 12.94
C ALA A 105 9.44 -12.77 13.15
N GLY A 106 9.58 -14.08 12.99
CA GLY A 106 10.91 -14.68 12.89
C GLY A 106 11.61 -14.02 11.72
N VAL A 107 12.41 -12.98 11.99
CA VAL A 107 12.98 -12.03 11.03
C VAL A 107 11.88 -11.26 10.26
N ALA A 108 11.91 -9.92 10.25
CA ALA A 108 11.30 -9.24 9.10
C ALA A 108 11.92 -9.87 7.86
N ASP A 109 11.13 -10.31 6.88
CA ASP A 109 11.76 -10.71 5.61
C ASP A 109 12.54 -9.49 5.14
N ALA A 110 13.85 -9.64 4.92
CA ALA A 110 14.65 -8.55 4.39
C ALA A 110 13.97 -7.99 3.13
N GLY A 111 13.34 -8.87 2.33
CA GLY A 111 12.54 -8.48 1.17
C GLY A 111 11.32 -7.61 1.50
N GLY A 112 10.62 -7.85 2.61
CA GLY A 112 9.46 -7.05 3.04
C GLY A 112 9.86 -5.66 3.57
N THR A 113 10.96 -5.59 4.31
CA THR A 113 11.52 -4.31 4.77
C THR A 113 12.05 -3.49 3.58
N ASP A 114 12.79 -4.14 2.68
CA ASP A 114 13.30 -3.52 1.45
C ASP A 114 12.16 -3.05 0.55
N LEU A 115 11.07 -3.82 0.44
CA LEU A 115 9.87 -3.42 -0.29
C LEU A 115 9.27 -2.14 0.31
N MET A 116 9.09 -2.09 1.64
CA MET A 116 8.53 -0.91 2.30
C MET A 116 9.41 0.31 2.12
N ALA A 117 10.73 0.16 2.28
CA ALA A 117 11.68 1.24 2.05
C ALA A 117 11.69 1.71 0.58
N ALA A 118 11.54 0.78 -0.36
CA ALA A 118 11.51 1.08 -1.80
C ALA A 118 10.23 1.81 -2.22
N ARG A 119 9.09 1.49 -1.59
CA ARG A 119 7.77 2.08 -1.92
C ARG A 119 7.49 3.37 -1.16
N PHE A 120 7.76 3.40 0.13
CA PHE A 120 7.38 4.51 1.01
C PHE A 120 8.54 5.47 1.31
N GLY A 121 9.70 5.24 0.69
CA GLY A 121 10.90 5.98 1.00
C GLY A 121 11.45 5.66 2.39
N THR A 122 12.46 6.43 2.79
CA THR A 122 13.14 6.23 4.07
C THR A 122 13.39 7.57 4.73
N THR A 123 13.27 7.62 6.05
CA THR A 123 13.58 8.87 6.75
C THR A 123 15.08 9.07 6.89
N VAL A 124 15.53 10.32 6.76
CA VAL A 124 16.95 10.70 6.62
C VAL A 124 17.87 10.20 7.72
N THR A 125 17.38 9.93 8.92
CA THR A 125 18.25 9.57 10.06
C THR A 125 18.43 8.07 10.25
N ASN A 126 17.52 7.24 9.74
CA ASN A 126 17.51 5.80 10.01
C ASN A 126 17.47 4.92 8.75
N GLU A 127 17.41 5.51 7.55
CA GLU A 127 17.27 4.76 6.27
C GLU A 127 16.15 3.71 6.34
N SER A 128 15.11 4.00 7.13
CA SER A 128 14.01 3.10 7.42
C SER A 128 12.67 3.82 7.19
N PRO A 129 11.62 3.12 6.72
CA PRO A 129 10.29 3.69 6.53
C PRO A 129 9.56 3.81 7.89
N TYR A 130 10.08 4.66 8.77
CA TYR A 130 9.45 4.99 10.04
C TYR A 130 8.44 6.13 9.87
N GLY A 131 7.22 5.92 10.35
CA GLY A 131 6.17 6.93 10.36
C GLY A 131 5.47 7.02 11.71
N LEU A 132 4.94 8.19 12.01
CA LEU A 132 4.07 8.42 13.15
C LEU A 132 2.67 7.87 12.87
N VAL A 133 2.11 7.20 13.87
CA VAL A 133 0.71 6.75 13.94
C VAL A 133 0.04 7.35 15.17
N ASP A 134 -1.26 7.64 15.05
CA ASP A 134 -2.09 8.09 16.18
C ASP A 134 -2.73 6.88 16.87
N ILE A 135 -2.45 6.74 18.17
CA ILE A 135 -3.04 5.71 19.03
C ILE A 135 -3.82 6.42 20.14
N GLY A 136 -5.05 6.81 19.85
CA GLY A 136 -5.94 7.42 20.85
C GLY A 136 -5.43 8.75 21.39
N GLY A 137 -4.83 9.59 20.54
CA GLY A 137 -4.26 10.90 20.89
C GLY A 137 -2.79 10.84 21.32
N VAL A 138 -2.14 9.68 21.20
CA VAL A 138 -0.71 9.50 21.48
C VAL A 138 0.00 9.14 20.18
N TYR A 139 0.91 10.01 19.74
CA TYR A 139 1.71 9.78 18.53
C TYR A 139 2.92 8.92 18.83
N SER A 140 3.01 7.78 18.14
CA SER A 140 4.09 6.81 18.31
C SER A 140 4.71 6.47 16.96
N VAL A 141 6.00 6.16 16.96
CA VAL A 141 6.69 5.67 15.75
C VAL A 141 6.32 4.21 15.51
N PHE A 142 5.98 3.92 14.26
CA PHE A 142 5.78 2.59 13.72
C PHE A 142 6.72 2.38 12.51
N GLY A 143 7.28 1.19 12.38
CA GLY A 143 7.96 0.76 11.17
C GLY A 143 8.86 -0.46 11.37
N PRO A 144 9.54 -0.94 10.33
CA PRO A 144 10.37 -2.13 10.39
C PRO A 144 11.63 -1.89 11.21
N SER A 145 12.02 -2.90 11.97
CA SER A 145 13.11 -2.85 12.93
C SER A 145 14.11 -3.98 12.73
N GLY A 146 14.65 -4.08 11.52
CA GLY A 146 15.67 -5.08 11.18
C GLY A 146 15.31 -6.48 11.69
N GLN A 147 16.14 -7.02 12.60
CA GLN A 147 16.03 -8.40 13.08
C GLN A 147 14.78 -8.72 13.91
N TRP A 148 13.99 -7.72 14.33
CA TRP A 148 12.91 -7.87 15.30
C TRP A 148 11.49 -7.73 14.73
N GLY A 149 11.35 -7.64 13.41
CA GLY A 149 10.04 -7.49 12.76
C GLY A 149 9.66 -6.01 12.63
N PHE A 150 8.57 -5.59 13.24
CA PHE A 150 8.18 -4.18 13.35
C PHE A 150 8.34 -3.69 14.78
N HIS A 151 8.80 -2.45 14.91
CA HIS A 151 8.75 -1.74 16.18
C HIS A 151 7.55 -0.82 16.22
N TYR A 152 6.84 -0.93 17.33
CA TYR A 152 6.05 0.16 17.88
C TYR A 152 6.74 0.59 19.19
N GLY A 153 7.14 1.86 19.25
CA GLY A 153 7.48 2.55 20.49
C GLY A 153 8.93 2.51 20.99
N SER A 154 9.54 3.69 21.10
CA SER A 154 10.36 4.07 22.27
C SER A 154 10.19 5.53 22.69
N GLY A 155 9.37 6.32 21.99
CA GLY A 155 9.11 7.72 22.29
C GLY A 155 7.69 8.11 21.89
N THR A 156 7.02 8.85 22.77
CA THR A 156 5.76 9.54 22.46
C THR A 156 6.10 10.94 21.95
N TYR A 157 5.52 11.32 20.83
CA TYR A 157 5.67 12.67 20.27
C TYR A 157 4.50 13.52 20.73
N SER A 158 4.76 14.78 21.08
CA SER A 158 3.67 15.77 21.15
C SER A 158 3.26 16.18 19.74
N ALA A 159 2.05 16.74 19.60
CA ALA A 159 1.55 17.19 18.30
C ALA A 159 2.45 18.27 17.66
N ASP A 160 3.14 19.07 18.48
CA ASP A 160 4.07 20.13 18.05
C ASP A 160 5.52 19.64 17.84
N GLN A 161 5.83 18.40 18.20
CA GLN A 161 7.20 17.90 18.12
C GLN A 161 7.49 17.40 16.71
N ASN A 162 8.53 17.95 16.07
CA ASN A 162 9.04 17.43 14.81
C ASN A 162 9.59 16.01 15.01
N ALA A 163 9.14 15.10 14.15
CA ALA A 163 9.62 13.74 14.12
C ALA A 163 10.94 13.64 13.34
N SER A 164 12.06 14.08 13.93
CA SER A 164 13.37 14.12 13.23
C SER A 164 13.85 12.78 12.64
N ASN A 165 13.23 11.68 13.06
CA ASN A 165 13.51 10.31 12.64
C ASN A 165 12.32 9.55 12.05
N ALA A 166 11.18 10.20 11.87
CA ALA A 166 10.00 9.60 11.26
C ALA A 166 9.28 10.60 10.34
N GLY A 167 8.56 10.08 9.35
CA GLY A 167 7.51 10.83 8.67
C GLY A 167 6.23 10.76 9.49
N ILE A 168 5.15 11.24 8.90
CA ILE A 168 3.78 10.99 9.35
C ILE A 168 3.16 10.09 8.29
N PHE A 169 2.63 8.93 8.70
CA PHE A 169 1.85 8.13 7.76
C PHE A 169 0.59 8.92 7.39
N LEU A 170 0.34 9.07 6.10
CA LEU A 170 -0.87 9.70 5.58
C LEU A 170 -1.49 8.80 4.52
N VAL A 171 -2.82 8.76 4.52
CA VAL A 171 -3.64 7.97 3.62
C VAL A 171 -4.72 8.84 2.98
N TYR A 172 -5.05 8.52 1.74
CA TYR A 172 -6.16 9.06 0.97
C TYR A 172 -7.14 7.92 0.65
N ASP A 173 -8.41 8.11 1.02
CA ASP A 173 -9.45 7.06 0.94
C ASP A 173 -10.04 6.86 -0.46
N GLU A 174 -9.90 7.85 -1.35
CA GLU A 174 -10.39 7.73 -2.72
C GLU A 174 -9.28 7.22 -3.65
N SER A 175 -9.63 6.30 -4.56
CA SER A 175 -8.72 5.66 -5.52
C SER A 175 -8.15 6.60 -6.60
N SER A 176 -8.13 7.92 -6.37
CA SER A 176 -7.90 8.94 -7.39
C SER A 176 -6.79 9.91 -7.04
N VAL A 177 -5.66 9.40 -6.54
CA VAL A 177 -4.39 10.06 -6.82
C VAL A 177 -3.90 9.49 -8.15
N VAL A 178 -3.73 10.39 -9.12
CA VAL A 178 -3.65 10.21 -10.59
C VAL A 178 -3.28 8.79 -11.03
N SER A 179 -4.30 8.00 -11.36
CA SER A 179 -4.15 6.66 -11.92
C SER A 179 -3.61 6.74 -13.34
N ASN A 180 -2.28 6.73 -13.51
CA ASN A 180 -1.66 6.34 -14.76
C ASN A 180 -1.30 4.85 -14.81
N VAL A 181 -1.75 4.06 -13.82
CA VAL A 181 -1.83 2.62 -14.00
C VAL A 181 -3.04 2.34 -14.86
N ASN A 182 -2.81 2.21 -16.17
CA ASN A 182 -3.76 1.55 -17.05
C ASN A 182 -3.88 0.08 -16.63
N VAL A 183 -4.73 -0.18 -15.63
CA VAL A 183 -5.01 -1.53 -15.11
C VAL A 183 -5.66 -2.43 -16.17
N ALA A 184 -6.09 -1.87 -17.32
CA ALA A 184 -6.50 -2.65 -18.47
C ALA A 184 -5.32 -3.31 -19.22
N SER A 185 -4.07 -2.95 -18.93
CA SER A 185 -2.89 -3.48 -19.64
C SER A 185 -2.33 -4.79 -19.09
N LEU A 186 -2.64 -5.18 -17.84
CA LEU A 186 -2.18 -6.45 -17.27
C LEU A 186 -3.14 -7.62 -17.55
N GLY A 187 -4.31 -7.36 -18.14
CA GLY A 187 -5.33 -8.37 -18.49
C GLY A 187 -5.64 -8.53 -19.98
N MET A 188 -5.07 -7.72 -20.88
CA MET A 188 -5.48 -7.67 -22.30
C MET A 188 -4.35 -8.05 -23.27
N ALA A 189 -3.55 -9.07 -22.96
CA ALA A 189 -2.47 -9.52 -23.86
C ALA A 189 -2.86 -10.64 -24.85
N TRP A 190 -4.11 -11.14 -24.91
CA TRP A 190 -4.41 -12.32 -25.75
C TRP A 190 -5.69 -12.30 -26.60
N LEU A 191 -6.27 -11.14 -26.90
CA LEU A 191 -7.42 -11.06 -27.81
C LEU A 191 -7.16 -10.06 -28.94
N GLY A 192 -6.20 -10.40 -29.80
CA GLY A 192 -5.88 -9.55 -30.94
C GLY A 192 -5.03 -10.18 -32.04
N LEU A 193 -5.04 -11.50 -32.24
CA LEU A 193 -4.36 -12.08 -33.42
C LEU A 193 -4.86 -13.47 -33.83
N VAL A 194 -6.14 -13.61 -34.16
CA VAL A 194 -6.60 -14.68 -35.08
C VAL A 194 -7.67 -14.14 -36.03
N LEU A 195 -7.23 -13.31 -36.99
CA LEU A 195 -7.95 -13.10 -38.25
C LEU A 195 -6.94 -13.24 -39.39
N MET A 196 -6.47 -14.45 -39.64
CA MET A 196 -5.90 -14.82 -40.93
C MET A 196 -5.89 -16.35 -41.07
N GLY A 197 -6.64 -16.86 -42.06
CA GLY A 197 -6.35 -18.20 -42.61
C GLY A 197 -7.50 -19.18 -42.74
N PHE A 198 -8.61 -18.84 -43.39
CA PHE A 198 -9.34 -19.83 -44.20
C PHE A 198 -9.58 -19.31 -45.61
N ARG A 199 -8.59 -19.58 -46.46
CA ARG A 199 -8.67 -19.45 -47.92
C ARG A 199 -9.58 -20.57 -48.42
N ARG A 200 -10.84 -20.27 -48.73
CA ARG A 200 -11.74 -21.22 -49.44
C ARG A 200 -11.13 -21.54 -50.81
N ARG A 201 -10.68 -22.79 -50.99
CA ARG A 201 -10.36 -23.37 -52.30
C ARG A 201 -11.69 -23.61 -53.01
N LYS A 202 -11.86 -23.04 -54.21
CA LYS A 202 -12.91 -23.45 -55.15
C LYS A 202 -12.43 -24.75 -55.79
N GLU A 203 -13.22 -25.80 -55.69
CA GLU A 203 -13.10 -26.96 -56.58
C GLU A 203 -14.01 -26.74 -57.79
N THR A 204 -13.44 -27.03 -58.96
CA THR A 204 -14.09 -27.16 -60.27
C THR A 204 -15.04 -28.34 -60.31
#